data_AF-A0AB34JZQ9-F1
#
_entry.id   AF-A0AB34JZQ9-F1
#
_cell.length_a   1.000
_cell.length_b   1.000
_cell.length_c   1.000
_cell.angle_alpha   90.00
_cell.angle_beta   90.00
_cell.angle_gamma   90.00
#
_symmetry.space_group_name_H-M   'P 1'
#
loop_
_entity.id
_entity.type
_entity.pdbx_description
1 polymer ?
#
loop_
_entity_poly.entity_id
_entity_poly.type
_entity_poly.pdbx_seq_one_letter_code
_entity_poly.pdbx_strand_id
1 'polypeptide(L)'
;MQAPGAPRPQVGRLGDEAAVDRHAASMAEKTEACIRRIGKIDKPKQAKEFFVDVTYKKVGGELLKGSCMFCTSSVTSTGSTRLVDHLISCHLCPQNVRIPFADIRKGTASKRKEKEETATLVAREAEQMCRQVKAQKVKLEQQGIKTSMKSAQCIAADTAIANFFYINGIPFSAADPSVDSYYREMIRAIRAVPDAYSPPTQLTLSGRLLDACHDSMWAQLRER
;
A
#
# COMPACT_ATOMS: atom_id res chain seq x y z
N MET A 1 18.71 -20.95 82.03
CA MET A 1 18.95 -19.52 81.73
C MET A 1 17.76 -18.99 80.94
N GLN A 2 17.19 -17.89 81.43
CA GLN A 2 16.06 -17.11 80.88
C GLN A 2 16.33 -16.68 79.42
N ALA A 3 15.34 -16.42 78.56
CA ALA A 3 14.24 -15.48 78.80
C ALA A 3 12.96 -15.74 77.95
N PRO A 4 11.78 -15.35 78.46
CA PRO A 4 10.52 -15.33 77.72
C PRO A 4 10.45 -14.13 76.75
N GLY A 5 9.97 -14.38 75.53
CA GLY A 5 9.82 -13.36 74.49
C GLY A 5 8.80 -12.29 74.87
N ALA A 6 9.23 -11.03 74.75
CA ALA A 6 8.42 -9.85 75.03
C ALA A 6 7.19 -9.75 74.09
N PRO A 7 6.02 -9.30 74.60
CA PRO A 7 4.87 -9.03 73.77
C PRO A 7 5.13 -7.78 72.91
N ARG A 8 4.82 -7.87 71.61
CA ARG A 8 4.84 -6.72 70.70
C ARG A 8 3.84 -5.67 71.17
N PRO A 9 4.21 -4.37 71.20
CA PRO A 9 3.28 -3.31 71.51
C PRO A 9 2.22 -3.23 70.39
N GLN A 10 0.95 -3.38 70.77
CA GLN A 10 -0.17 -3.02 69.92
C GLN A 10 -0.16 -1.49 69.76
N VAL A 11 0.17 -1.03 68.56
CA VAL A 11 0.09 0.38 68.19
C VAL A 11 -1.39 0.72 68.09
N GLY A 12 -1.92 1.39 69.12
CA GLY A 12 -3.26 1.94 69.09
C GLY A 12 -3.41 2.96 67.96
N ARG A 13 -4.29 2.65 67.00
CA ARG A 13 -4.85 3.62 66.03
C ARG A 13 -6.37 3.55 66.11
N LEU A 14 -6.94 4.10 67.18
CA LEU A 14 -8.39 4.28 67.33
C LEU A 14 -8.79 5.77 67.32
N GLY A 15 -7.88 6.66 66.91
CA GLY A 15 -8.12 8.11 66.87
C GLY A 15 -8.43 8.70 65.49
N ASP A 16 -8.08 7.99 64.41
CA ASP A 16 -8.08 8.56 63.05
C ASP A 16 -9.20 8.05 62.13
N GLU A 17 -9.97 7.02 62.51
CA GLU A 17 -11.06 6.49 61.67
C GLU A 17 -12.11 7.58 61.39
N ALA A 18 -12.52 8.33 62.41
CA ALA A 18 -13.45 9.44 62.24
C ALA A 18 -12.87 10.59 61.40
N ALA A 19 -11.54 10.78 61.36
CA ALA A 19 -10.90 11.79 60.50
C ALA A 19 -10.84 11.31 59.04
N VAL A 20 -10.53 10.02 58.83
CA VAL A 20 -10.53 9.36 57.52
C VAL A 20 -11.94 9.33 56.93
N ASP A 21 -12.97 9.02 57.72
CA ASP A 21 -14.37 9.01 57.29
C ASP A 21 -14.89 10.40 56.95
N ARG A 22 -14.54 11.42 57.75
CA ARG A 22 -14.87 12.83 57.43
C ARG A 22 -14.19 13.30 56.15
N HIS A 23 -12.96 12.88 55.91
CA HIS A 23 -12.25 13.21 54.67
C HIS A 23 -12.87 12.49 53.47
N ALA A 24 -13.20 11.21 53.60
CA ALA A 24 -13.88 10.43 52.57
C ALA A 24 -15.25 11.02 52.21
N ALA A 25 -16.04 11.43 53.21
CA ALA A 25 -17.33 12.10 53.02
C ALA A 25 -17.17 13.45 52.30
N SER A 26 -16.20 14.27 52.71
CA SER A 26 -15.91 15.55 52.03
C SER A 26 -15.48 15.35 50.57
N MET A 27 -14.71 14.30 50.29
CA MET A 27 -14.28 13.96 48.93
C MET A 27 -15.44 13.43 48.08
N ALA A 28 -16.32 12.61 48.65
CA ALA A 28 -17.53 12.14 47.99
C ALA A 28 -18.46 13.31 47.63
N GLU A 29 -18.68 14.25 48.56
CA GLU A 29 -19.50 15.44 48.33
C GLU A 29 -18.92 16.32 47.21
N LYS A 30 -17.60 16.58 47.23
CA LYS A 30 -16.93 17.34 46.16
C LYS A 30 -17.04 16.64 44.81
N THR A 31 -16.93 15.32 44.79
CA THR A 31 -17.07 14.51 43.57
C THR A 31 -18.48 14.62 42.99
N GLU A 32 -19.50 14.46 43.83
CA GLU A 32 -20.89 14.61 43.42
C GLU A 32 -21.23 16.02 42.96
N ALA A 33 -20.66 17.05 43.60
CA ALA A 33 -20.84 18.43 43.17
C ALA A 33 -20.23 18.68 41.79
N CYS A 34 -19.08 18.07 41.49
CA CYS A 34 -18.50 18.11 40.14
C CYS A 34 -19.37 17.34 39.13
N ILE A 35 -19.84 16.14 39.49
CA ILE A 35 -20.72 15.35 38.60
C ILE A 35 -22.04 16.07 38.34
N ARG A 36 -22.66 16.69 39.35
CA ARG A 36 -23.89 17.50 39.18
C ARG A 36 -23.68 18.69 38.26
N ARG A 37 -22.53 19.38 38.36
CA ARG A 37 -22.20 20.51 37.47
C ARG A 37 -21.99 20.07 36.02
N ILE A 38 -21.34 18.92 35.81
CA ILE A 38 -21.02 18.41 34.48
C ILE A 38 -22.23 17.70 33.85
N GLY A 39 -23.11 17.12 34.68
CA GLY A 39 -24.15 16.20 34.26
C GLY A 39 -23.56 14.86 33.83
N LYS A 40 -23.56 14.58 32.53
CA LYS A 40 -23.03 13.33 31.96
C LYS A 40 -21.58 13.51 31.51
N ILE A 41 -20.69 12.62 31.96
CA ILE A 41 -19.31 12.57 31.49
C ILE A 41 -19.26 11.95 30.09
N ASP A 42 -19.12 12.79 29.07
CA ASP A 42 -19.12 12.41 27.65
C ASP A 42 -17.89 12.94 26.88
N LYS A 43 -17.18 13.92 27.43
CA LYS A 43 -16.11 14.64 26.74
C LYS A 43 -14.80 14.61 27.55
N PRO A 44 -13.64 14.40 26.90
CA PRO A 44 -12.34 14.48 27.55
C PRO A 44 -12.07 15.81 28.26
N LYS A 45 -12.63 16.93 27.77
CA LYS A 45 -12.44 18.27 28.34
C LYS A 45 -13.01 18.40 29.75
N GLN A 46 -14.03 17.61 30.09
CA GLN A 46 -14.65 17.61 31.42
C GLN A 46 -13.72 17.08 32.51
N ALA A 47 -12.62 16.40 32.15
CA ALA A 47 -11.61 15.97 33.12
C ALA A 47 -11.03 17.13 33.92
N LYS A 48 -11.01 18.37 33.37
CA LYS A 48 -10.49 19.56 34.04
C LYS A 48 -11.21 19.89 35.35
N GLU A 49 -12.50 19.57 35.46
CA GLU A 49 -13.31 19.82 36.65
C GLU A 49 -12.90 18.94 37.85
N PHE A 50 -12.14 17.88 37.60
CA PHE A 50 -11.60 16.98 38.63
C PHE A 50 -10.15 17.34 39.03
N PHE A 51 -9.66 18.51 38.62
CA PHE A 51 -8.34 19.02 38.98
C PHE A 51 -8.47 20.39 39.65
N VAL A 52 -7.60 20.65 40.62
CA VAL A 52 -7.44 21.91 41.35
C VAL A 52 -6.24 22.65 40.79
N ASP A 53 -6.20 23.98 40.94
CA ASP A 53 -5.11 24.85 40.50
C ASP A 53 -4.78 24.73 39.01
N VAL A 54 -5.83 24.60 38.18
CA VAL A 54 -5.69 24.48 36.74
C VAL A 54 -5.18 25.81 36.17
N THR A 55 -3.91 25.83 35.78
CA THR A 55 -3.24 27.01 35.19
C THR A 55 -2.86 26.74 33.75
N TYR A 56 -2.99 27.77 32.92
CA TYR A 56 -2.52 27.76 31.54
C TYR A 56 -1.21 28.54 31.47
N LYS A 57 -0.10 27.86 31.23
CA LYS A 57 1.15 28.53 30.85
C LYS A 57 1.09 28.89 29.36
N LYS A 58 1.41 30.15 29.03
CA LYS A 58 1.44 30.68 27.65
C LYS A 58 2.81 30.61 26.97
N VAL A 59 3.89 30.31 27.70
CA VAL A 59 5.25 30.34 27.15
C VAL A 59 5.54 29.01 26.45
N GLY A 60 5.59 29.03 25.11
CA GLY A 60 5.91 27.85 24.28
C GLY A 60 4.72 26.97 23.88
N GLY A 61 3.48 27.44 24.05
CA GLY A 61 2.23 26.71 23.75
C GLY A 61 1.30 26.65 24.96
N GLU A 62 0.03 26.28 24.74
CA GLU A 62 -0.95 26.13 25.83
C GLU A 62 -0.66 24.86 26.65
N LEU A 63 0.09 25.00 27.75
CA LEU A 63 0.30 23.93 28.72
C LEU A 63 -0.66 24.09 29.89
N LEU A 64 -1.51 23.09 30.07
CA LEU A 64 -2.40 22.92 31.21
C LEU A 64 -1.65 22.20 32.33
N LYS A 65 -1.52 22.86 33.49
CA LYS A 65 -1.02 22.24 34.72
C LYS A 65 -2.16 22.22 35.73
N GLY A 66 -2.40 21.09 36.38
CA GLY A 66 -3.39 20.98 37.45
C GLY A 66 -3.04 19.85 38.41
N SER A 67 -3.54 19.93 39.63
CA SER A 67 -3.36 18.92 40.68
C SER A 67 -4.61 18.08 40.82
N CYS A 68 -4.48 16.76 40.80
CA CYS A 68 -5.62 15.86 40.92
C CYS A 68 -6.35 16.08 42.25
N MET A 69 -7.67 16.25 42.23
CA MET A 69 -8.41 16.47 43.48
C MET A 69 -8.37 15.27 44.43
N PHE A 70 -8.13 14.06 43.91
CA PHE A 70 -8.15 12.81 44.68
C PHE A 70 -6.81 12.44 45.30
N CYS A 71 -5.73 12.50 44.52
CA CYS A 71 -4.40 12.09 44.97
C CYS A 71 -3.40 13.24 45.07
N THR A 72 -3.82 14.48 44.78
CA THR A 72 -3.00 15.71 44.79
C THR A 72 -1.80 15.72 43.84
N SER A 73 -1.59 14.65 43.06
CA SER A 73 -0.49 14.57 42.09
C SER A 73 -0.65 15.63 41.00
N SER A 74 0.42 16.36 40.72
CA SER A 74 0.42 17.38 39.67
C SER A 74 0.58 16.74 38.30
N VAL A 75 -0.31 17.04 37.36
CA VAL A 75 -0.25 16.60 35.97
C VAL A 75 -0.06 17.81 35.07
N THR A 76 0.88 17.71 34.13
CA THR A 76 1.15 18.75 33.13
C THR A 76 0.94 18.19 31.73
N SER A 77 0.14 18.87 30.91
CA SER A 77 -0.22 18.42 29.56
C SER A 77 -0.58 19.55 28.62
N THR A 78 -0.38 19.34 27.32
CA THR A 78 -0.85 20.22 26.25
C THR A 78 -2.33 20.00 25.90
N GLY A 79 -3.01 19.04 26.55
CA GLY A 79 -4.42 18.74 26.32
C GLY A 79 -5.07 17.99 27.48
N SER A 80 -6.37 17.72 27.38
CA SER A 80 -7.11 17.01 28.44
C SER A 80 -6.82 15.51 28.48
N THR A 81 -6.07 14.96 27.53
CA THR A 81 -5.84 13.52 27.38
C THR A 81 -5.01 12.94 28.51
N ARG A 82 -3.94 13.63 28.96
CA ARG A 82 -3.14 13.15 30.11
C ARG A 82 -3.88 13.31 31.43
N LEU A 83 -4.80 14.26 31.54
CA LEU A 83 -5.68 14.38 32.70
C LEU A 83 -6.61 13.17 32.81
N VAL A 84 -7.20 12.77 31.68
CA VAL A 84 -8.01 11.55 31.56
C VAL A 84 -7.19 10.31 31.92
N ASP A 85 -5.98 10.16 31.37
CA ASP A 85 -5.09 9.03 31.68
C ASP A 85 -4.73 8.96 33.17
N HIS A 86 -4.52 10.11 33.81
CA HIS A 86 -4.30 10.18 35.25
C HIS A 86 -5.55 9.76 36.04
N LEU A 87 -6.74 10.26 35.70
CA LEU A 87 -7.99 9.87 36.38
C LEU A 87 -8.29 8.37 36.26
N ILE A 88 -7.91 7.74 35.13
CA ILE A 88 -8.05 6.30 34.91
C ILE A 88 -7.07 5.49 35.77
N SER A 89 -5.84 5.98 35.92
CA SER A 89 -4.76 5.30 36.65
C SER A 89 -4.74 5.63 38.15
N CYS A 90 -5.41 6.71 38.58
CA CYS A 90 -5.45 7.14 39.97
C CYS A 90 -6.24 6.13 40.83
N HIS A 91 -5.57 5.55 41.82
CA HIS A 91 -6.16 4.59 42.76
C HIS A 91 -7.14 5.22 43.74
N LEU A 92 -7.01 6.53 43.99
CA LEU A 92 -7.88 7.30 44.88
C LEU A 92 -9.09 7.90 44.14
N CYS A 93 -9.16 7.73 42.81
CA CYS A 93 -10.27 8.22 42.01
C CYS A 93 -11.46 7.27 42.13
N PRO A 94 -12.67 7.77 42.45
CA PRO A 94 -13.85 6.94 42.61
C PRO A 94 -14.30 6.36 41.27
N GLN A 95 -14.91 5.17 41.32
CA GLN A 95 -15.24 4.39 40.13
C GLN A 95 -16.23 5.10 39.18
N ASN A 96 -17.16 5.87 39.75
CA ASN A 96 -18.14 6.67 39.00
C ASN A 96 -17.51 7.74 38.10
N VAL A 97 -16.28 8.18 38.38
CA VAL A 97 -15.50 9.09 37.53
C VAL A 97 -14.56 8.30 36.62
N ARG A 98 -13.92 7.27 37.16
CA ARG A 98 -12.94 6.44 36.45
C ARG A 98 -13.53 5.72 35.24
N ILE A 99 -14.70 5.09 35.38
CA ILE A 99 -15.31 4.25 34.34
C ILE A 99 -15.68 5.07 33.09
N PRO A 100 -16.43 6.19 33.19
CA PRO A 100 -16.79 6.97 32.00
C PRO A 100 -15.58 7.49 31.21
N PHE A 101 -14.54 7.94 31.91
CA PHE A 101 -13.30 8.39 31.27
C PHE A 101 -12.52 7.24 30.62
N ALA A 102 -12.53 6.05 31.22
CA ALA A 102 -11.96 4.85 30.61
C ALA A 102 -12.67 4.48 29.30
N ASP A 103 -14.00 4.59 29.25
CA ASP A 103 -14.79 4.29 28.05
C ASP A 103 -14.53 5.31 26.93
N ILE A 104 -14.48 6.60 27.26
CA ILE A 104 -14.08 7.67 26.32
C ILE A 104 -12.68 7.38 25.75
N ARG A 105 -11.74 6.94 26.60
CA ARG A 105 -10.36 6.64 26.19
C ARG A 105 -10.29 5.43 25.26
N LYS A 106 -11.03 4.37 25.55
CA LYS A 106 -11.15 3.19 24.66
C LYS A 106 -11.75 3.55 23.32
N GLY A 107 -12.83 4.34 23.29
CA GLY A 107 -13.47 4.77 22.04
C GLY A 107 -12.56 5.61 21.15
N THR A 108 -11.75 6.51 21.73
CA THR A 108 -10.78 7.32 20.97
C THR A 108 -9.58 6.50 20.47
N ALA A 109 -9.14 5.50 21.24
CA ALA A 109 -8.07 4.59 20.83
C ALA A 109 -8.50 3.69 19.66
N SER A 110 -9.71 3.12 19.70
CA SER A 110 -10.24 2.28 18.60
C SER A 110 -10.30 3.04 17.29
N LYS A 111 -10.91 4.24 17.30
CA LYS A 111 -11.01 5.09 16.11
C LYS A 111 -9.66 5.47 15.53
N ARG A 112 -8.66 5.71 16.38
CA ARG A 112 -7.30 6.03 15.93
C ARG A 112 -6.65 4.81 15.26
N LYS A 113 -6.82 3.63 15.84
CA LYS A 113 -6.32 2.37 15.30
C LYS A 113 -6.96 2.05 13.95
N GLU A 114 -8.28 2.18 13.84
CA GLU A 114 -9.02 2.00 12.58
C GLU A 114 -8.53 2.97 11.49
N LYS A 115 -8.29 4.23 11.84
CA LYS A 115 -7.73 5.23 10.90
C LYS A 115 -6.32 4.87 10.43
N GLU A 116 -5.50 4.29 11.30
CA GLU A 116 -4.15 3.85 10.98
C GLU A 116 -4.15 2.60 10.09
N GLU A 117 -4.99 1.62 10.41
CA GLU A 117 -5.17 0.40 9.60
C GLU A 117 -5.69 0.75 8.19
N THR A 118 -6.69 1.62 8.09
CA THR A 118 -7.21 2.10 6.80
C THR A 118 -6.17 2.89 6.00
N ALA A 119 -5.42 3.79 6.63
CA ALA A 119 -4.33 4.51 5.96
C ALA A 119 -3.25 3.56 5.42
N THR A 120 -2.93 2.51 6.19
CA THR A 120 -1.94 1.50 5.79
C THR A 120 -2.43 0.66 4.62
N LEU A 121 -3.71 0.28 4.61
CA LEU A 121 -4.33 -0.44 3.48
C LEU A 121 -4.34 0.42 2.20
N VAL A 122 -4.78 1.67 2.31
CA VAL A 122 -4.77 2.61 1.17
C VAL A 122 -3.37 2.80 0.61
N ALA A 123 -2.35 2.95 1.47
CA ALA A 123 -0.96 3.06 1.03
C ALA A 123 -0.48 1.82 0.28
N ARG A 124 -0.84 0.62 0.74
CA ARG A 124 -0.50 -0.65 0.07
C ARG A 124 -1.20 -0.78 -1.28
N GLU A 125 -2.48 -0.44 -1.37
CA GLU A 125 -3.23 -0.46 -2.62
C GLU A 125 -2.64 0.52 -3.63
N ALA A 126 -2.31 1.74 -3.20
CA ALA A 126 -1.67 2.74 -4.05
C ALA A 126 -0.31 2.25 -4.59
N GLU A 127 0.49 1.58 -3.77
CA GLU A 127 1.76 1.00 -4.20
C GLU A 127 1.55 -0.12 -5.24
N GLN A 128 0.58 -1.01 -5.02
CA GLN A 128 0.24 -2.07 -5.98
C GLN A 128 -0.22 -1.50 -7.32
N MET A 129 -1.08 -0.48 -7.29
CA MET A 129 -1.54 0.19 -8.51
C MET A 129 -0.37 0.85 -9.26
N CYS A 130 0.55 1.50 -8.54
CA CYS A 130 1.76 2.08 -9.15
C CYS A 130 2.63 1.00 -9.82
N ARG A 131 2.82 -0.15 -9.16
CA ARG A 131 3.56 -1.29 -9.73
C ARG A 131 2.88 -1.82 -10.99
N GLN A 132 1.54 -1.95 -11.00
CA GLN A 132 0.79 -2.41 -12.17
C GLN A 132 0.90 -1.43 -13.34
N VAL A 133 0.75 -0.12 -13.10
CA VAL A 133 0.87 0.91 -14.13
C VAL A 133 2.28 0.91 -14.74
N LYS A 134 3.33 0.82 -13.91
CA LYS A 134 4.71 0.69 -14.40
C LYS A 134 4.89 -0.56 -15.26
N ALA A 135 4.37 -1.71 -14.83
CA ALA A 135 4.45 -2.95 -15.61
C ALA A 135 3.71 -2.86 -16.95
N GLN A 136 2.54 -2.23 -16.98
CA GLN A 136 1.78 -2.00 -18.22
C GLN A 136 2.54 -1.08 -19.18
N LYS A 137 3.11 0.02 -18.67
CA LYS A 137 3.90 0.96 -19.48
C LYS A 137 5.09 0.26 -20.15
N VAL A 138 5.85 -0.54 -19.39
CA VAL A 138 6.98 -1.33 -19.94
C VAL A 138 6.51 -2.30 -21.04
N LYS A 139 5.37 -2.98 -20.84
CA LYS A 139 4.82 -3.88 -21.88
C LYS A 139 4.47 -3.12 -23.17
N LEU A 140 3.84 -1.96 -23.06
CA LEU A 140 3.49 -1.13 -24.22
C LEU A 140 4.75 -0.62 -24.94
N GLU A 141 5.77 -0.19 -24.21
CA GLU A 141 7.07 0.22 -24.78
C GLU A 141 7.73 -0.94 -25.54
N GLN A 142 7.78 -2.14 -24.94
CA GLN A 142 8.31 -3.33 -25.60
C GLN A 142 7.53 -3.72 -26.86
N GLN A 143 6.20 -3.60 -26.84
CA GLN A 143 5.36 -3.84 -28.02
C GLN A 143 5.60 -2.80 -29.11
N GLY A 144 5.79 -1.53 -28.74
CA GLY A 144 6.16 -0.45 -29.65
C GLY A 144 7.48 -0.73 -30.38
N ILE A 145 8.52 -1.12 -29.62
CA ILE A 145 9.83 -1.49 -30.17
C ILE A 145 9.72 -2.69 -31.13
N LYS A 146 8.96 -3.74 -30.75
CA LYS A 146 8.76 -4.91 -31.64
C LYS A 146 8.07 -4.53 -32.95
N THR A 147 7.12 -3.60 -32.89
CA THR A 147 6.39 -3.14 -34.07
C THR A 147 7.31 -2.34 -35.00
N SER A 148 8.14 -1.44 -34.45
CA SER A 148 9.08 -0.65 -35.27
C SER A 148 10.21 -1.50 -35.87
N MET A 149 10.67 -2.54 -35.18
CA MET A 149 11.65 -3.48 -35.74
C MET A 149 11.05 -4.29 -36.90
N LYS A 150 9.81 -4.76 -36.77
CA LYS A 150 9.11 -5.46 -37.86
C LYS A 150 8.95 -4.57 -39.10
N SER A 151 8.57 -3.30 -38.92
CA SER A 151 8.46 -2.38 -40.07
C SER A 151 9.81 -2.15 -40.75
N ALA A 152 10.90 -2.01 -39.99
CA ALA A 152 12.24 -1.86 -40.55
C ALA A 152 12.68 -3.12 -41.33
N GLN A 153 12.37 -4.31 -40.81
CA GLN A 153 12.65 -5.57 -41.52
C GLN A 153 11.85 -5.70 -42.81
N CYS A 154 10.57 -5.30 -42.83
CA CYS A 154 9.78 -5.28 -44.06
C CYS A 154 10.39 -4.34 -45.09
N ILE A 155 10.75 -3.10 -44.71
CA ILE A 155 11.39 -2.14 -45.63
C ILE A 155 12.69 -2.69 -46.20
N ALA A 156 13.52 -3.35 -45.38
CA ALA A 156 14.76 -3.96 -45.84
C ALA A 156 14.50 -5.08 -46.86
N ALA A 157 13.50 -5.94 -46.61
CA ALA A 157 13.11 -6.99 -47.53
C ALA A 157 12.56 -6.43 -48.85
N ASP A 158 11.66 -5.44 -48.78
CA ASP A 158 11.07 -4.79 -49.96
C ASP A 158 12.16 -4.10 -50.80
N THR A 159 13.12 -3.44 -50.15
CA THR A 159 14.27 -2.81 -50.82
C THR A 159 15.16 -3.84 -51.50
N ALA A 160 15.43 -4.97 -50.84
CA ALA A 160 16.24 -6.05 -51.43
C ALA A 160 15.56 -6.66 -52.66
N ILE A 161 14.24 -6.89 -52.60
CA ILE A 161 13.44 -7.35 -53.72
C ILE A 161 13.48 -6.32 -54.86
N ALA A 162 13.21 -5.05 -54.58
CA ALA A 162 13.22 -4.00 -55.59
C ALA A 162 14.58 -3.90 -56.29
N ASN A 163 15.68 -3.94 -55.53
CA ASN A 163 17.04 -3.95 -56.08
C ASN A 163 17.31 -5.16 -56.96
N PHE A 164 16.86 -6.35 -56.55
CA PHE A 164 17.01 -7.57 -57.35
C PHE A 164 16.32 -7.43 -58.72
N PHE A 165 15.09 -6.93 -58.75
CA PHE A 165 14.36 -6.72 -60.01
C PHE A 165 15.04 -5.67 -60.88
N TYR A 166 15.43 -4.54 -60.28
CA TYR A 166 16.04 -3.42 -60.98
C TYR A 166 17.39 -3.80 -61.61
N ILE A 167 18.30 -4.41 -60.84
CA ILE A 167 19.65 -4.76 -61.31
C ILE A 167 19.60 -5.83 -62.41
N ASN A 168 18.68 -6.79 -62.31
CA ASN A 168 18.55 -7.88 -63.28
C ASN A 168 17.64 -7.52 -64.47
N GLY A 169 17.12 -6.30 -64.55
CA GLY A 169 16.23 -5.87 -65.64
C GLY A 169 14.92 -6.66 -65.72
N ILE A 170 14.45 -7.21 -64.59
CA ILE A 170 13.21 -7.98 -64.54
C ILE A 170 12.03 -6.99 -64.48
N PRO A 171 11.00 -7.12 -65.32
CA PRO A 171 9.85 -6.23 -65.26
C PRO A 171 9.12 -6.40 -63.92
N PHE A 172 8.76 -5.28 -63.28
CA PHE A 172 8.04 -5.30 -61.99
C PHE A 172 6.67 -5.98 -62.05
N SER A 173 6.10 -6.17 -63.25
CA SER A 173 4.89 -6.97 -63.45
C SER A 173 5.07 -8.45 -63.07
N ALA A 174 6.31 -8.96 -63.05
CA ALA A 174 6.59 -10.31 -62.58
C ALA A 174 6.44 -10.46 -61.06
N ALA A 175 6.40 -9.36 -60.30
CA ALA A 175 6.16 -9.36 -58.85
C ALA A 175 4.66 -9.35 -58.51
N ASP A 176 3.88 -10.25 -59.12
CA ASP A 176 2.43 -10.35 -58.91
C ASP A 176 2.10 -10.86 -57.47
N PRO A 177 1.32 -10.12 -56.65
CA PRO A 177 0.97 -10.54 -55.30
C PRO A 177 -0.17 -11.59 -55.22
N SER A 178 -0.72 -12.03 -56.35
CA SER A 178 -1.81 -13.02 -56.41
C SER A 178 -1.46 -14.34 -55.70
N VAL A 179 -2.48 -15.06 -55.19
CA VAL A 179 -2.29 -16.27 -54.35
C VAL A 179 -1.51 -17.37 -55.07
N ASP A 180 -1.74 -17.49 -56.37
CA ASP A 180 -1.21 -18.56 -57.23
C ASP A 180 -0.09 -18.07 -58.16
N SER A 181 0.47 -16.87 -57.89
CA SER A 181 1.61 -16.38 -58.66
C SER A 181 2.89 -17.10 -58.27
N TYR A 182 3.75 -17.38 -59.25
CA TYR A 182 5.08 -17.95 -59.00
C TYR A 182 5.93 -17.06 -58.09
N TYR A 183 5.74 -15.74 -58.14
CA TYR A 183 6.42 -14.80 -57.26
C TYR A 183 6.05 -15.03 -55.79
N ARG A 184 4.76 -15.16 -55.48
CA ARG A 184 4.29 -15.40 -54.12
C ARG A 184 4.65 -16.82 -53.65
N GLU A 185 4.61 -17.80 -54.53
CA GLU A 185 5.06 -19.16 -54.25
C GLU A 185 6.56 -19.20 -53.91
N MET A 186 7.41 -18.50 -54.67
CA MET A 186 8.84 -18.35 -54.38
C MET A 186 9.07 -17.77 -52.98
N ILE A 187 8.43 -16.64 -52.65
CA ILE A 187 8.57 -16.02 -51.32
C ILE A 187 8.07 -16.96 -50.22
N ARG A 188 6.98 -17.72 -50.46
CA ARG A 188 6.48 -18.72 -49.51
C ARG A 188 7.49 -19.83 -49.27
N ALA A 189 8.10 -20.36 -50.33
CA ALA A 189 9.12 -21.41 -50.24
C ALA A 189 10.37 -20.91 -49.48
N ILE A 190 10.84 -19.70 -49.78
CA ILE A 190 11.98 -19.07 -49.09
C ILE A 190 11.69 -18.84 -47.59
N ARG A 191 10.45 -18.53 -47.22
CA ARG A 191 10.07 -18.38 -45.80
C ARG A 191 9.95 -19.70 -45.05
N ALA A 192 9.77 -20.81 -45.75
CA ALA A 192 9.57 -22.13 -45.15
C ALA A 192 10.89 -22.88 -44.93
N VAL A 193 11.96 -22.50 -45.63
CA VAL A 193 13.29 -23.10 -45.46
C VAL A 193 13.96 -22.60 -44.17
N PRO A 194 14.82 -23.43 -43.53
CA PRO A 194 15.54 -23.04 -42.32
C PRO A 194 16.59 -21.95 -42.60
N ASP A 195 17.01 -21.23 -41.56
CA ASP A 195 17.99 -20.13 -41.66
C ASP A 195 19.34 -20.54 -42.26
N ALA A 196 19.67 -21.84 -42.24
CA ALA A 196 20.88 -22.40 -42.84
C ALA A 196 20.79 -22.61 -44.37
N TYR A 197 19.63 -22.36 -44.98
CA TYR A 197 19.44 -22.52 -46.42
C TYR A 197 20.28 -21.52 -47.22
N SER A 198 20.96 -22.03 -48.25
CA SER A 198 21.69 -21.21 -49.21
C SER A 198 21.01 -21.32 -50.58
N PRO A 199 20.70 -20.20 -51.25
CA PRO A 199 20.14 -20.21 -52.59
C PRO A 199 21.01 -21.01 -53.58
N PRO A 200 20.41 -21.74 -54.54
CA PRO A 200 21.16 -22.52 -55.52
C PRO A 200 22.04 -21.61 -56.41
N THR A 201 23.19 -22.14 -56.82
CA THR A 201 24.12 -21.44 -57.71
C THR A 201 23.57 -21.38 -59.14
N GLN A 202 24.12 -20.47 -59.95
CA GLN A 202 23.76 -20.33 -61.36
C GLN A 202 23.83 -21.66 -62.12
N LEU A 203 24.89 -22.45 -61.92
CA LEU A 203 25.06 -23.76 -62.58
C LEU A 203 23.93 -24.74 -62.22
N THR A 204 23.48 -24.70 -60.97
CA THR A 204 22.40 -25.58 -60.49
C THR A 204 21.06 -25.14 -61.06
N LEU A 205 20.82 -23.82 -61.13
CA LEU A 205 19.63 -23.22 -61.69
C LEU A 205 19.50 -23.47 -63.19
N SER A 206 20.58 -23.26 -63.97
CA SER A 206 20.55 -23.40 -65.43
C SER A 206 20.67 -24.83 -65.93
N GLY A 207 21.03 -25.78 -65.06
CA GLY A 207 21.11 -27.21 -65.40
C GLY A 207 19.87 -27.96 -64.91
N ARG A 208 20.10 -28.90 -64.00
CA ARG A 208 19.09 -29.88 -63.53
C ARG A 208 17.75 -29.25 -63.09
N LEU A 209 17.76 -28.08 -62.46
CA LEU A 209 16.52 -27.46 -62.00
C LEU A 209 15.69 -26.89 -63.15
N LEU A 210 16.34 -26.31 -64.16
CA LEU A 210 15.66 -25.82 -65.36
C LEU A 210 15.04 -26.97 -66.14
N ASP A 211 15.79 -28.06 -66.33
CA ASP A 211 15.31 -29.26 -67.03
C ASP A 211 14.09 -29.87 -66.32
N ALA A 212 14.16 -30.01 -64.99
CA ALA A 212 13.04 -30.53 -64.19
C ALA A 212 11.81 -29.62 -64.25
N CYS A 213 12.01 -28.30 -64.23
CA CYS A 213 10.93 -27.32 -64.36
C CYS A 213 10.26 -27.44 -65.74
N HIS A 214 11.06 -27.52 -66.80
CA HIS A 214 10.58 -27.70 -68.16
C HIS A 214 9.75 -28.98 -68.31
N ASP A 215 10.26 -30.11 -67.82
CA ASP A 215 9.56 -31.40 -67.88
C ASP A 215 8.23 -31.37 -67.10
N SER A 216 8.22 -30.74 -65.92
CA SER A 216 7.01 -30.55 -65.12
C SER A 216 5.97 -29.70 -65.85
N MET A 217 6.38 -28.60 -66.48
CA MET A 217 5.47 -27.76 -67.26
C MET A 217 4.87 -28.52 -68.45
N TRP A 218 5.67 -29.31 -69.17
CA TRP A 218 5.17 -30.13 -70.27
C TRP A 218 4.24 -31.25 -69.82
N ALA A 219 4.49 -31.86 -68.66
CA ALA A 219 3.57 -32.83 -68.06
C ALA A 219 2.20 -32.18 -67.79
N GLN A 220 2.17 -31.01 -67.15
CA GLN A 220 0.93 -30.28 -66.87
C GLN A 220 0.18 -29.86 -68.15
N LEU A 221 0.90 -29.51 -69.22
CA LEU A 221 0.28 -29.19 -70.51
C LEU A 221 -0.32 -30.41 -71.20
N ARG A 222 0.25 -31.60 -71.03
CA ARG A 222 -0.29 -32.85 -71.59
C ARG A 222 -1.49 -33.39 -70.83
N GLU A 223 -1.62 -33.04 -69.55
CA GLU A 223 -2.77 -33.40 -68.71
C GLU A 223 -3.99 -32.50 -68.93
N ARG A 224 -3.81 -31.35 -69.58
CA ARG A 224 -4.88 -30.43 -70.00
C ARG A 224 -5.46 -30.82 -71.35
#